data_AF-A0A327RUD4-F1
#
_entry.id   AF-A0A327RUD4-F1
#
_cell.length_a   1.000
_cell.length_b   1.000
_cell.length_c   1.000
_cell.angle_alpha   90.00
_cell.angle_beta   90.00
_cell.angle_gamma   90.00
#
_symmetry.space_group_name_H-M   'P 1'
#
loop_
_entity.id
_entity.type
_entity.pdbx_description
1 polymer ?
#
loop_
_entity_poly.entity_id
_entity_poly.type
_entity_poly.pdbx_seq_one_letter_code
_entity_poly.pdbx_strand_id
1 'polypeptide(L)'
;MKQVLLITAAFGENIKELIIKSPLSNDDYSFYIAGYNDSNTHSRVNSMHPRLKGKIPKMMAWLQAPGFDYYIWVDSSFTIANGFVENIMEFINEDYDLFLFNHTKRNSIKGELDYIKLKMSQGVKYMVDRYAGELIEEQVELYLSDETFIDNTLFAGGCFMYSSRLVQNKNYNLMTDWLLRDCKVNCVNS
;
A
#
# COMPACT_ATOMS: atom_id res chain seq x y z
N MET A 1 18.06 -10.44 -17.33
CA MET A 1 17.92 -9.44 -16.26
C MET A 1 16.43 -9.24 -16.03
N LYS A 2 15.96 -9.41 -14.79
CA LYS A 2 14.55 -9.21 -14.44
C LYS A 2 14.25 -7.72 -14.29
N GLN A 3 13.02 -7.30 -14.52
CA GLN A 3 12.59 -5.89 -14.47
C GLN A 3 11.73 -5.62 -13.24
N VAL A 4 12.05 -4.56 -12.51
CA VAL A 4 11.35 -4.16 -11.28
C VAL A 4 10.84 -2.73 -11.42
N LEU A 5 9.54 -2.51 -11.15
CA LEU A 5 8.95 -1.17 -11.10
C LEU A 5 8.72 -0.74 -9.66
N LEU A 6 9.44 0.28 -9.22
CA LEU A 6 9.17 0.98 -7.97
C LEU A 6 8.10 2.05 -8.20
N ILE A 7 7.08 2.04 -7.37
CA ILE A 7 5.88 2.87 -7.47
C ILE A 7 5.74 3.69 -6.20
N THR A 8 5.47 4.98 -6.35
CA THR A 8 5.17 5.87 -5.22
C THR A 8 4.14 6.90 -5.62
N ALA A 9 3.36 7.42 -4.67
CA ALA A 9 2.42 8.49 -4.94
C ALA A 9 2.32 9.53 -3.82
N ALA A 10 2.21 10.80 -4.22
CA ALA A 10 2.09 11.97 -3.36
C ALA A 10 0.97 12.89 -3.90
N PHE A 11 -0.22 12.85 -3.29
CA PHE A 11 -1.40 13.63 -3.71
C PHE A 11 -1.99 14.47 -2.58
N GLY A 12 -2.07 15.78 -2.77
CA GLY A 12 -2.54 16.75 -1.79
C GLY A 12 -1.47 17.74 -1.32
N GLU A 13 -1.85 18.62 -0.40
CA GLU A 13 -0.97 19.68 0.11
C GLU A 13 0.00 19.16 1.19
N ASN A 14 1.20 19.75 1.25
CA ASN A 14 2.23 19.46 2.26
C ASN A 14 2.76 18.02 2.28
N ILE A 15 2.76 17.33 1.13
CA ILE A 15 3.20 15.95 1.05
C ILE A 15 4.70 15.87 0.75
N LYS A 16 5.37 15.00 1.50
CA LYS A 16 6.76 14.64 1.25
C LYS A 16 6.84 13.70 0.06
N GLU A 17 7.70 14.04 -0.88
CA GLU A 17 8.08 13.14 -1.97
C GLU A 17 9.07 12.08 -1.48
N LEU A 18 9.07 10.93 -2.15
CA LEU A 18 10.00 9.85 -1.87
C LEU A 18 11.44 10.32 -2.09
N ILE A 19 12.28 10.18 -1.08
CA ILE A 19 13.70 10.51 -1.19
C ILE A 19 14.48 9.22 -1.43
N ILE A 20 15.25 9.16 -2.51
CA ILE A 20 16.13 8.03 -2.83
C ILE A 20 17.58 8.49 -2.63
N LYS A 21 18.20 8.04 -1.53
CA LYS A 21 19.59 8.44 -1.18
C LYS A 21 20.65 7.50 -1.74
N SER A 22 20.23 6.32 -2.21
CA SER A 22 21.11 5.27 -2.71
C SER A 22 20.63 4.79 -4.08
N PRO A 23 21.52 4.46 -5.01
CA PRO A 23 21.13 3.85 -6.28
C PRO A 23 20.29 2.59 -6.05
N LEU A 24 19.27 2.40 -6.90
CA LEU A 24 18.54 1.14 -6.98
C LEU A 24 19.30 0.24 -7.95
N SER A 25 20.23 -0.57 -7.45
CA SER A 25 21.09 -1.42 -8.28
C SER A 25 21.19 -2.84 -7.75
N ASN A 26 21.09 -3.81 -8.64
CA ASN A 26 21.40 -5.22 -8.40
C ASN A 26 21.81 -5.85 -9.73
N ASP A 27 22.81 -6.74 -9.73
CA ASP A 27 23.37 -7.32 -10.96
C ASP A 27 22.34 -8.13 -11.77
N ASP A 28 21.31 -8.68 -11.11
CA ASP A 28 20.29 -9.51 -11.73
C ASP A 28 19.02 -8.73 -12.13
N TYR A 29 18.89 -7.46 -11.71
CA TYR A 29 17.65 -6.69 -11.81
C TYR A 29 17.84 -5.26 -12.33
N SER A 30 16.99 -4.86 -13.27
CA SER A 30 16.82 -3.47 -13.71
C SER A 30 15.69 -2.79 -12.94
N PHE A 31 15.98 -1.65 -12.31
CA PHE A 31 14.99 -0.86 -11.56
C PHE A 31 14.49 0.34 -12.35
N TYR A 32 13.18 0.55 -12.30
CA TYR A 32 12.47 1.67 -12.88
C TYR A 32 11.61 2.34 -11.81
N ILE A 33 11.33 3.63 -11.95
CA ILE A 33 10.57 4.39 -10.96
C ILE A 33 9.37 5.06 -11.64
N ALA A 34 8.18 4.85 -11.08
CA ALA A 34 6.95 5.56 -11.42
C ALA A 34 6.46 6.34 -10.21
N GLY A 35 6.62 7.67 -10.25
CA GLY A 35 6.10 8.60 -9.25
C GLY A 35 4.81 9.25 -9.72
N TYR A 36 3.77 9.21 -8.90
CA TYR A 36 2.47 9.82 -9.19
C TYR A 36 2.21 11.01 -8.26
N ASN A 37 1.80 12.15 -8.81
CA ASN A 37 1.48 13.35 -8.04
C ASN A 37 0.40 14.20 -8.74
N ASP A 38 0.04 15.33 -8.13
CA ASP A 38 -1.01 16.19 -8.69
C ASP A 38 -0.63 16.87 -10.01
N SER A 39 0.65 16.94 -10.37
CA SER A 39 1.09 17.51 -11.64
C SER A 39 1.00 16.53 -12.81
N ASN A 40 1.09 15.22 -12.55
CA ASN A 40 1.07 14.19 -13.60
C ASN A 40 -0.16 13.27 -13.57
N THR A 41 -0.99 13.36 -12.54
CA THR A 41 -2.22 12.58 -12.41
C THR A 41 -3.37 13.51 -12.06
N HIS A 42 -4.32 13.71 -12.97
CA HIS A 42 -5.45 14.60 -12.73
C HIS A 42 -6.42 14.04 -11.67
N SER A 43 -6.86 14.90 -10.75
CA SER A 43 -7.89 14.55 -9.76
C SER A 43 -9.29 14.65 -10.35
N ARG A 44 -10.17 13.72 -10.00
CA ARG A 44 -11.63 13.90 -10.11
C ARG A 44 -12.14 14.41 -8.78
N VAL A 45 -12.08 15.72 -8.57
CA VAL A 45 -12.30 16.37 -7.25
C VAL A 45 -13.61 15.97 -6.56
N ASN A 46 -14.65 15.68 -7.33
CA ASN A 46 -15.98 15.30 -6.80
C ASN A 46 -16.16 13.78 -6.64
N SER A 47 -15.19 12.96 -7.03
CA SER A 47 -15.35 11.49 -7.10
C SER A 47 -14.15 10.73 -6.53
N MET A 48 -13.05 11.41 -6.23
CA MET A 48 -11.80 10.77 -5.85
C MET A 48 -11.04 11.64 -4.85
N HIS A 49 -11.29 11.41 -3.57
CA HIS A 49 -10.50 11.98 -2.49
C HIS A 49 -9.01 11.60 -2.69
N PRO A 50 -8.03 12.48 -2.38
CA PRO A 50 -6.60 12.21 -2.58
C PRO A 50 -6.12 10.87 -1.99
N ARG A 51 -6.71 10.45 -0.87
CA ARG A 51 -6.43 9.14 -0.25
C ARG A 51 -6.80 7.96 -1.15
N LEU A 52 -7.98 8.01 -1.78
CA LEU A 52 -8.42 7.00 -2.74
C LEU A 52 -7.57 7.06 -4.01
N LYS A 53 -7.24 8.29 -4.46
CA LYS A 53 -6.32 8.52 -5.59
C LYS A 53 -4.97 7.84 -5.37
N GLY A 54 -4.42 7.90 -4.16
CA GLY A 54 -3.17 7.22 -3.77
C GLY A 54 -3.24 5.70 -3.78
N LYS A 55 -4.41 5.11 -3.50
CA LYS A 55 -4.59 3.65 -3.55
C LYS A 55 -4.54 3.09 -4.99
N ILE A 56 -4.88 3.89 -5.99
CA ILE A 56 -4.88 3.45 -7.40
C ILE A 56 -3.49 3.07 -7.88
N PRO A 57 -2.45 3.94 -7.87
CA PRO A 57 -1.12 3.54 -8.31
C PRO A 57 -0.54 2.45 -7.39
N LYS A 58 -0.85 2.48 -6.09
CA LYS A 58 -0.45 1.44 -5.12
C LYS A 58 -0.88 0.03 -5.52
N MET A 59 -2.11 -0.13 -5.98
CA MET A 59 -2.68 -1.45 -6.29
C MET A 59 -2.75 -1.76 -7.80
N MET A 60 -2.76 -0.73 -8.66
CA MET A 60 -3.13 -0.87 -10.08
C MET A 60 -2.08 -0.33 -11.06
N ALA A 61 -0.90 0.12 -10.61
CA ALA A 61 0.14 0.60 -11.53
C ALA A 61 0.57 -0.45 -12.58
N TRP A 62 0.42 -1.74 -12.27
CA TRP A 62 0.67 -2.83 -13.23
C TRP A 62 -0.24 -2.79 -14.47
N LEU A 63 -1.43 -2.18 -14.39
CA LEU A 63 -2.29 -1.94 -15.56
C LEU A 63 -1.73 -0.85 -16.47
N GLN A 64 -1.12 0.18 -15.88
CA GLN A 64 -0.57 1.33 -16.60
C GLN A 64 0.81 1.04 -17.17
N ALA A 65 1.58 0.20 -16.47
CA ALA A 65 2.92 -0.23 -16.83
C ALA A 65 3.03 -1.76 -16.72
N PRO A 66 2.45 -2.52 -17.67
CA PRO A 66 2.58 -3.96 -17.71
C PRO A 66 3.99 -4.39 -18.16
N GLY A 67 4.37 -5.64 -17.88
CA GLY A 67 5.60 -6.25 -18.42
C GLY A 67 6.80 -6.26 -17.48
N PHE A 68 6.64 -5.82 -16.23
CA PHE A 68 7.66 -5.98 -15.19
C PHE A 68 7.52 -7.35 -14.53
N ASP A 69 8.62 -7.90 -14.03
CA ASP A 69 8.62 -9.14 -13.26
C ASP A 69 8.07 -8.90 -11.84
N TYR A 70 8.41 -7.75 -11.25
CA TYR A 70 7.99 -7.35 -9.90
C TYR A 70 7.59 -5.88 -9.83
N TYR A 71 6.70 -5.58 -8.90
CA TYR A 71 6.21 -4.26 -8.58
C TYR A 71 6.44 -3.99 -7.10
N ILE A 72 7.07 -2.87 -6.78
CA ILE A 72 7.34 -2.44 -5.40
C ILE A 72 6.54 -1.18 -5.13
N TRP A 73 5.70 -1.18 -4.11
CA TRP A 73 5.10 0.05 -3.60
C TRP A 73 5.94 0.63 -2.46
N VAL A 74 6.14 1.94 -2.47
CA VAL A 74 6.72 2.71 -1.35
C VAL A 74 5.93 4.00 -1.15
N ASP A 75 5.38 4.19 0.06
CA ASP A 75 4.73 5.45 0.45
C ASP A 75 5.71 6.62 0.27
N SER A 76 5.23 7.74 -0.27
CA SER A 76 6.09 8.89 -0.58
C SER A 76 6.76 9.50 0.66
N SER A 77 6.22 9.25 1.85
CA SER A 77 6.79 9.74 3.11
C SER A 77 8.10 9.06 3.51
N PHE A 78 8.50 7.98 2.84
CA PHE A 78 9.69 7.22 3.18
C PHE A 78 10.97 7.83 2.59
N THR A 79 12.10 7.38 3.11
CA THR A 79 13.41 7.64 2.52
C THR A 79 14.06 6.30 2.26
N ILE A 80 14.38 6.02 1.01
CA ILE A 80 15.16 4.86 0.61
C ILE A 80 16.63 5.14 0.92
N ALA A 81 17.18 4.30 1.79
CA ALA A 81 18.56 4.34 2.24
C ALA A 81 19.33 3.09 1.75
N ASN A 82 20.64 3.09 1.96
CA ASN A 82 21.51 1.95 1.66
C ASN A 82 20.95 0.65 2.26
N GLY A 83 21.03 -0.44 1.51
CA GLY A 83 20.52 -1.76 1.93
C GLY A 83 19.08 -2.04 1.48
N PHE A 84 18.32 -1.05 0.98
CA PHE A 84 16.92 -1.27 0.62
C PHE A 84 16.72 -2.35 -0.43
N VAL A 85 17.52 -2.31 -1.50
CA VAL A 85 17.42 -3.28 -2.61
C VAL A 85 17.81 -4.67 -2.12
N GLU A 86 18.88 -4.79 -1.35
CA GLU A 86 19.35 -6.06 -0.81
C GLU A 86 18.28 -6.70 0.08
N ASN A 87 17.67 -5.93 0.99
CA ASN A 87 16.63 -6.43 1.89
C ASN A 87 15.34 -6.83 1.16
N ILE A 88 14.88 -6.05 0.17
CA ILE A 88 13.61 -6.36 -0.50
C ILE A 88 13.75 -7.52 -1.49
N MET A 89 14.95 -7.71 -2.04
CA MET A 89 15.23 -8.77 -3.02
C MET A 89 15.70 -10.07 -2.37
N GLU A 90 16.03 -10.09 -1.07
CA GLU A 90 16.48 -11.29 -0.34
C GLU A 90 15.54 -12.49 -0.54
N PHE A 91 14.23 -12.25 -0.50
CA PHE A 91 13.20 -13.30 -0.55
C PHE A 91 12.66 -13.57 -1.95
N ILE A 92 13.17 -12.88 -2.99
CA ILE A 92 12.55 -12.88 -4.32
C ILE A 92 12.66 -14.22 -5.06
N ASN A 93 13.59 -15.07 -4.63
CA ASN A 93 13.81 -16.41 -5.18
C ASN A 93 12.95 -17.47 -4.49
N GLU A 94 12.20 -17.09 -3.45
CA GLU A 94 11.21 -17.95 -2.84
C GLU A 94 9.95 -18.01 -3.72
N ASP A 95 9.17 -19.09 -3.60
CA ASP A 95 7.95 -19.30 -4.38
C ASP A 95 6.77 -18.50 -3.81
N TYR A 96 6.98 -17.21 -3.60
CA TYR A 96 5.99 -16.27 -3.11
C TYR A 96 5.72 -15.16 -4.12
N ASP A 97 4.47 -14.70 -4.13
CA ASP A 97 3.99 -13.68 -5.06
C ASP A 97 3.73 -12.33 -4.39
N LEU A 98 3.72 -12.28 -3.05
CA LEU A 98 3.52 -11.09 -2.23
C LEU A 98 4.50 -11.08 -1.06
N PHE A 99 5.20 -9.96 -0.89
CA PHE A 99 6.18 -9.74 0.16
C PHE A 99 5.75 -8.54 0.99
N LEU A 100 5.43 -8.79 2.26
CA LEU A 100 4.93 -7.80 3.21
C LEU A 100 5.88 -7.67 4.38
N PHE A 101 5.97 -6.46 4.94
CA PHE A 101 6.67 -6.24 6.20
C PHE A 101 5.68 -6.36 7.36
N ASN A 102 6.10 -7.02 8.44
CA ASN A 102 5.33 -7.00 9.69
C ASN A 102 5.25 -5.57 10.23
N HIS A 103 4.10 -5.24 10.78
CA HIS A 103 3.91 -3.96 11.44
C HIS A 103 4.73 -3.92 12.74
N THR A 104 5.57 -2.90 12.90
CA THR A 104 6.63 -2.88 13.92
C THR A 104 6.13 -2.70 15.35
N LYS A 105 4.90 -2.22 15.54
CA LYS A 105 4.36 -1.85 16.87
C LYS A 105 3.16 -2.67 17.31
N ARG A 106 2.52 -3.38 16.38
CA ARG A 106 1.23 -4.04 16.57
C ARG A 106 1.16 -5.23 15.63
N ASN A 107 0.48 -6.27 16.07
CA ASN A 107 0.38 -7.54 15.36
C ASN A 107 -1.08 -7.90 15.06
N SER A 108 -2.05 -7.03 15.32
CA SER A 108 -3.47 -7.34 15.07
C SER A 108 -4.20 -6.13 14.52
N ILE A 109 -5.21 -6.37 13.68
CA ILE A 109 -6.10 -5.32 13.16
C ILE A 109 -6.93 -4.73 14.30
N LYS A 110 -7.32 -5.53 15.30
CA LYS A 110 -8.00 -5.04 16.50
C LYS A 110 -7.10 -4.10 17.30
N GLY A 111 -5.82 -4.45 17.48
CA GLY A 111 -4.86 -3.60 18.17
C GLY A 111 -4.56 -2.30 17.43
N GLU A 112 -4.55 -2.31 16.09
CA GLU A 112 -4.48 -1.07 15.29
C GLU A 112 -5.69 -0.19 15.52
N LEU A 113 -6.90 -0.77 15.50
CA LEU A 113 -8.13 -0.04 15.73
C LEU A 113 -8.14 0.61 17.11
N ASP A 114 -7.81 -0.13 18.16
CA ASP A 114 -7.79 0.39 19.54
C ASP A 114 -6.79 1.55 19.68
N TYR A 115 -5.63 1.45 19.01
CA TYR A 115 -4.66 2.54 18.96
C TYR A 115 -5.21 3.77 18.22
N ILE A 116 -5.87 3.59 17.07
CA ILE A 116 -6.49 4.68 16.31
C ILE A 116 -7.56 5.37 17.16
N LYS A 117 -8.48 4.61 17.78
CA LYS A 117 -9.54 5.14 18.65
C LYS A 117 -8.97 5.95 19.80
N LEU A 118 -7.95 5.44 20.48
CA LEU A 118 -7.27 6.17 21.56
C LEU A 118 -6.66 7.48 21.07
N LYS A 119 -6.03 7.50 19.90
CA LYS A 119 -5.43 8.72 19.35
C LYS A 119 -6.47 9.74 18.89
N MET A 120 -7.59 9.27 18.35
CA MET A 120 -8.73 10.13 18.01
C MET A 120 -9.37 10.73 19.26
N SER A 121 -9.57 9.95 20.33
CA SER A 121 -10.11 10.47 21.60
C SER A 121 -9.17 11.46 22.29
N GLN A 122 -7.87 11.37 22.02
CA GLN A 122 -6.85 12.34 22.44
C GLN A 122 -6.81 13.61 21.56
N GLY A 123 -7.62 13.70 20.50
CA GLY A 123 -7.64 14.84 19.59
C GLY A 123 -6.40 14.97 18.71
N VAL A 124 -5.67 13.88 18.46
CA VAL A 124 -4.48 13.92 17.57
C VAL A 124 -4.94 14.25 16.16
N LYS A 125 -4.68 15.49 15.72
CA LYS A 125 -5.21 16.07 14.47
C LYS A 125 -5.08 15.14 13.27
N TYR A 126 -3.88 14.59 13.04
CA TYR A 126 -3.63 13.67 11.93
C TYR A 126 -4.53 12.42 11.95
N MET A 127 -4.83 11.86 13.12
CA MET A 127 -5.70 10.69 13.22
C MET A 127 -7.16 11.07 13.00
N VAL A 128 -7.59 12.21 13.54
CA VAL A 128 -8.94 12.73 13.34
C VAL A 128 -9.18 13.04 11.86
N ASP A 129 -8.30 13.80 11.21
CA ASP A 129 -8.40 14.14 9.79
C ASP A 129 -8.44 12.89 8.90
N ARG A 130 -7.81 11.80 9.32
CA ARG A 130 -7.64 10.58 8.52
C ARG A 130 -8.76 9.55 8.70
N TYR A 131 -9.36 9.48 9.88
CA TYR A 131 -10.26 8.39 10.26
C TYR A 131 -11.63 8.85 10.77
N ALA A 132 -11.85 10.15 11.00
CA ALA A 132 -13.16 10.63 11.41
C ALA A 132 -14.19 10.43 10.28
N GLY A 133 -15.28 9.73 10.59
CA GLY A 133 -16.34 9.42 9.63
C GLY A 133 -16.08 8.18 8.77
N GLU A 134 -14.93 7.53 8.91
CA GLU A 134 -14.63 6.26 8.23
C GLU A 134 -15.20 5.07 9.03
N LEU A 135 -15.66 4.03 8.33
CA LEU A 135 -16.26 2.82 8.94
C LEU A 135 -15.20 1.78 9.35
N ILE A 136 -14.13 2.24 10.01
CA ILE A 136 -13.00 1.37 10.38
C ILE A 136 -13.36 0.37 11.49
N GLU A 137 -14.35 0.69 12.32
CA GLU A 137 -14.82 -0.20 13.39
C GLU A 137 -15.60 -1.36 12.79
N GLU A 138 -16.59 -1.04 11.96
CA GLU A 138 -17.43 -2.00 11.25
C GLU A 138 -16.60 -2.90 10.33
N GLN A 139 -15.55 -2.35 9.70
CA GLN A 139 -14.64 -3.13 8.87
C GLN A 139 -13.88 -4.19 9.70
N VAL A 140 -13.36 -3.81 10.86
CA VAL A 140 -12.63 -4.74 11.73
C VAL A 140 -13.60 -5.78 12.31
N GLU A 141 -14.79 -5.37 12.74
CA GLU A 141 -15.84 -6.28 13.21
C GLU A 141 -16.22 -7.30 12.14
N LEU A 142 -16.37 -6.88 10.88
CA LEU A 142 -16.65 -7.78 9.77
C LEU A 142 -15.54 -8.83 9.61
N TYR A 143 -14.26 -8.44 9.68
CA TYR A 143 -13.17 -9.40 9.60
C TYR A 143 -13.13 -10.36 10.80
N LEU A 144 -13.37 -9.85 12.01
CA LEU A 144 -13.40 -10.66 13.23
C LEU A 144 -14.65 -11.55 13.33
N SER A 145 -15.68 -11.29 12.54
CA SER A 145 -16.88 -12.15 12.47
C SER A 145 -16.67 -13.42 11.65
N ASP A 146 -15.61 -13.48 10.83
CA ASP A 146 -15.21 -14.68 10.11
C ASP A 146 -14.45 -15.63 11.05
N GLU A 147 -15.06 -16.77 11.37
CA GLU A 147 -14.47 -17.80 12.25
C GLU A 147 -13.15 -18.38 11.72
N THR A 148 -12.86 -18.21 10.42
CA THR A 148 -11.61 -18.66 9.81
C THR A 148 -10.50 -17.61 9.86
N PHE A 149 -10.83 -16.36 10.21
CA PHE A 149 -9.86 -15.28 10.31
C PHE A 149 -9.15 -15.28 11.66
N ILE A 150 -7.81 -15.27 11.63
CA ILE A 150 -6.97 -15.24 12.83
C ILE A 150 -6.30 -13.87 12.94
N ASP A 151 -6.75 -13.07 13.91
CA ASP A 151 -6.21 -11.72 14.15
C ASP A 151 -4.90 -11.74 14.96
N ASN A 152 -3.84 -12.29 14.36
CA ASN A 152 -2.51 -12.39 14.98
C ASN A 152 -1.38 -11.78 14.15
N THR A 153 -1.72 -11.24 12.96
CA THR A 153 -0.74 -10.61 12.08
C THR A 153 -1.28 -9.29 11.52
N LEU A 154 -0.44 -8.25 11.57
CA LEU A 154 -0.69 -6.96 10.93
C LEU A 154 0.53 -6.60 10.07
N PHE A 155 0.27 -6.15 8.84
CA PHE A 155 1.31 -5.79 7.90
C PHE A 155 1.44 -4.27 7.73
N ALA A 156 2.67 -3.80 7.56
CA ALA A 156 2.96 -2.41 7.25
C ALA A 156 2.61 -2.11 5.79
N GLY A 157 1.49 -1.43 5.55
CA GLY A 157 1.05 -1.11 4.19
C GLY A 157 1.84 -0.01 3.46
N GLY A 158 2.92 0.51 4.06
CA GLY A 158 3.71 1.61 3.49
C GLY A 158 4.83 1.18 2.55
N CYS A 159 5.20 -0.11 2.56
CA CYS A 159 6.13 -0.69 1.61
C CYS A 159 5.77 -2.17 1.41
N PHE A 160 5.74 -2.65 0.17
CA PHE A 160 5.59 -4.07 -0.15
C PHE A 160 5.99 -4.34 -1.60
N MET A 161 6.22 -5.61 -1.93
CA MET A 161 6.51 -6.06 -3.28
C MET A 161 5.53 -7.16 -3.70
N TYR A 162 5.16 -7.20 -4.97
CA TYR A 162 4.40 -8.30 -5.55
C TYR A 162 4.92 -8.69 -6.93
N SER A 163 4.77 -9.96 -7.28
CA SER A 163 5.15 -10.49 -8.59
C SER A 163 4.10 -10.18 -9.65
N SER A 164 4.49 -10.19 -10.90
CA SER A 164 3.54 -10.13 -12.02
C SER A 164 2.58 -11.33 -12.05
N ARG A 165 2.99 -12.50 -11.54
CA ARG A 165 2.12 -13.70 -11.45
C ARG A 165 0.89 -13.41 -10.59
N LEU A 166 1.05 -12.65 -9.50
CA LEU A 166 -0.03 -12.25 -8.59
C LEU A 166 -1.17 -11.51 -9.30
N VAL A 167 -0.84 -10.66 -10.28
CA VAL A 167 -1.81 -9.82 -11.01
C VAL A 167 -2.23 -10.41 -12.34
N GLN A 168 -1.47 -11.35 -12.89
CA GLN A 168 -1.80 -12.07 -14.14
C GLN A 168 -2.68 -13.31 -13.91
N ASN A 169 -2.84 -13.75 -12.65
CA ASN A 169 -3.71 -14.87 -12.34
C ASN A 169 -5.18 -14.52 -12.66
N LYS A 170 -5.72 -15.20 -13.67
CA LYS A 170 -7.08 -14.97 -14.19
C LYS A 170 -8.19 -15.35 -13.22
N ASN A 171 -7.90 -16.26 -12.28
CA ASN A 171 -8.88 -16.73 -11.30
C ASN A 171 -8.89 -15.85 -10.05
N TYR A 172 -7.81 -15.10 -9.81
CA TYR A 172 -7.64 -14.29 -8.62
C TYR A 172 -6.62 -13.19 -8.84
N ASN A 173 -7.05 -11.93 -8.74
CA ASN A 173 -6.15 -10.77 -8.79
C ASN A 173 -6.22 -10.05 -7.45
N LEU A 174 -5.33 -10.44 -6.53
CA LEU A 174 -5.33 -9.94 -5.16
C LEU A 174 -5.28 -8.40 -5.12
N MET A 175 -4.47 -7.75 -5.96
CA MET A 175 -4.35 -6.29 -5.90
C MET A 175 -5.65 -5.57 -6.28
N THR A 176 -6.36 -6.10 -7.29
CA THR A 176 -7.67 -5.59 -7.70
C THR A 176 -8.70 -5.82 -6.60
N ASP A 177 -8.74 -7.03 -6.05
CA ASP A 177 -9.68 -7.39 -4.97
C ASP A 177 -9.41 -6.57 -3.70
N TRP A 178 -8.14 -6.33 -3.38
CA TRP A 178 -7.73 -5.50 -2.27
C TRP A 178 -8.23 -4.06 -2.47
N LEU A 179 -7.99 -3.46 -3.64
CA LEU A 179 -8.52 -2.13 -3.95
C LEU A 179 -10.04 -2.08 -3.81
N LEU A 180 -10.76 -3.06 -4.37
CA LEU A 180 -12.22 -3.10 -4.32
C LEU A 180 -12.75 -3.23 -2.89
N ARG A 181 -12.12 -4.04 -2.04
CA ARG A 181 -12.47 -4.14 -0.61
C ARG A 181 -12.24 -2.82 0.10
N ASP A 182 -11.11 -2.17 -0.18
CA ASP A 182 -10.75 -0.86 0.35
C ASP A 182 -11.69 0.26 -0.12
N CYS A 183 -12.36 0.10 -1.26
CA CYS A 183 -13.37 1.04 -1.78
C CYS A 183 -14.78 0.74 -1.25
N LYS A 184 -15.18 -0.54 -1.16
CA LYS A 184 -16.54 -0.95 -0.77
C LYS A 184 -16.91 -0.48 0.63
N VAL A 185 -15.99 -0.57 1.59
CA VAL A 185 -16.20 -0.09 2.96
C VAL A 185 -16.52 1.42 2.99
N ASN A 186 -16.05 2.17 1.99
CA ASN A 186 -16.26 3.61 1.90
C ASN A 186 -17.54 4.00 1.12
N CYS A 187 -18.23 3.04 0.50
CA CYS A 187 -19.40 3.30 -0.35
C CYS A 187 -20.75 2.88 0.27
N VAL A 188 -20.76 2.31 1.48
CA VAL A 188 -22.02 1.86 2.12
C VAL A 188 -22.86 3.05 2.64
N ASN A 189 -22.29 4.26 2.71
CA ASN A 189 -22.96 5.46 3.25
C ASN A 189 -23.02 6.65 2.27
N SER A 190 -22.94 6.44 0.95
CA SER A 190 -23.19 7.50 -0.05
C SER A 190 -24.57 7.37 -0.68
#